data_AF-A0A1Y0EEL9-F1
#
_entry.id   AF-A0A1Y0EEL9-F1
#
_cell.length_a   1.000
_cell.length_b   1.000
_cell.length_c   1.000
_cell.angle_alpha   90.00
_cell.angle_beta   90.00
_cell.angle_gamma   90.00
#
_symmetry.space_group_name_H-M   'P 1'
#
loop_
_entity.id
_entity.type
_entity.pdbx_description
1 polymer ?
#
loop_
_entity_poly.entity_id
_entity_poly.type
_entity_poly.pdbx_seq_one_letter_code
_entity_poly.pdbx_strand_id
1 'polypeptide(L)' 'MSQVPSFVIINDNGAAVRAQINQIIAALRSTSSAAIAPTATAPGMLWVDTSTTPPTLKIRNLADSAFEALLDGGDY' A
#
# COMPACT_ATOMS: atom_id res chain seq x y z
N MET A 1 8.98 16.05 0.40
CA MET A 1 9.70 14.79 0.08
C MET A 1 9.80 14.69 -1.44
N SER A 2 10.93 14.23 -1.98
CA SER A 2 11.05 13.96 -3.42
C SER A 2 10.17 12.76 -3.77
N GLN A 3 9.37 12.88 -4.82
CA GLN A 3 8.53 11.78 -5.29
C GLN A 3 9.44 10.61 -5.72
N VAL A 4 9.11 9.39 -5.29
CA VAL A 4 9.79 8.20 -5.79
C VAL A 4 9.36 7.98 -7.24
N PRO A 5 10.28 8.00 -8.21
CA PRO A 5 9.91 7.99 -9.63
C PRO A 5 9.49 6.61 -10.14
N SER A 6 9.87 5.52 -9.47
CA SER A 6 9.60 4.15 -9.92
C SER A 6 9.68 3.10 -8.81
N PHE A 7 9.11 1.92 -9.08
CA PHE A 7 9.33 0.72 -8.29
C PHE A 7 10.69 0.09 -8.64
N VAL A 8 11.39 -0.44 -7.63
CA VAL A 8 12.62 -1.21 -7.85
C VAL A 8 12.26 -2.61 -8.33
N ILE A 9 12.78 -3.00 -9.49
CA ILE A 9 12.70 -4.37 -10.00
C ILE A 9 14.11 -4.94 -9.97
N ILE A 10 14.28 -6.06 -9.26
CA ILE A 10 15.60 -6.69 -9.12
C ILE A 10 15.97 -7.34 -10.45
N ASN A 11 17.21 -7.15 -10.89
CA ASN A 11 17.75 -7.87 -12.03
C ASN A 11 17.86 -9.36 -11.68
N ASP A 12 17.02 -10.16 -12.32
CA ASP A 12 16.92 -11.61 -12.14
C ASP A 12 16.55 -12.25 -13.49
N ASN A 13 16.35 -13.56 -13.53
CA ASN A 13 15.87 -14.26 -14.70
C ASN A 13 14.52 -13.68 -15.19
N GLY A 14 14.26 -13.80 -16.50
CA GLY A 14 13.09 -13.19 -17.13
C GLY A 14 11.74 -13.62 -16.54
N ALA A 15 11.65 -14.84 -15.99
CA ALA A 15 10.43 -15.31 -15.33
C ALA A 15 10.20 -14.61 -13.98
N ALA A 16 11.26 -14.42 -13.18
CA ALA A 16 11.23 -13.71 -11.90
C ALA A 16 10.93 -12.21 -12.08
N VAL A 17 11.54 -11.56 -13.09
CA VAL A 17 11.25 -10.16 -13.43
C VAL A 17 9.77 -9.98 -13.82
N ARG A 18 9.23 -10.86 -14.67
CA ARG A 18 7.81 -10.83 -15.05
C ARG A 18 6.89 -11.07 -13.85
N ALA A 19 7.26 -11.97 -12.94
CA ALA A 19 6.50 -12.20 -11.71
C ALA A 19 6.48 -10.94 -10.83
N GLN A 20 7.63 -10.28 -10.64
CA GLN A 20 7.71 -9.02 -9.89
C GLN A 20 6.88 -7.91 -10.53
N ILE A 21 6.93 -7.75 -11.86
CA ILE A 21 6.09 -6.77 -12.58
C ILE A 21 4.60 -7.04 -12.34
N ASN A 22 4.17 -8.29 -12.46
CA ASN A 22 2.76 -8.65 -12.23
C ASN A 22 2.33 -8.38 -10.78
N GLN A 23 3.22 -8.61 -9.80
CA GLN A 23 2.95 -8.28 -8.39
C GLN A 23 2.83 -6.77 -8.17
N ILE A 24 3.74 -5.97 -8.75
CA ILE A 24 3.71 -4.51 -8.68
C ILE A 24 2.42 -3.97 -9.30
N ILE A 25 2.06 -4.43 -10.51
CA ILE A 25 0.83 -4.02 -11.19
C ILE A 25 -0.42 -4.48 -10.43
N ALA A 26 -0.40 -5.68 -9.85
CA ALA A 26 -1.50 -6.16 -8.99
C ALA A 26 -1.65 -5.31 -7.72
N ALA A 27 -0.54 -4.91 -7.09
CA ALA A 27 -0.53 -4.03 -5.92
C ALA A 27 -1.01 -2.60 -6.25
N LEU A 28 -0.57 -2.05 -7.40
CA LEU A 28 -1.10 -0.80 -7.95
C LEU A 28 -2.61 -0.91 -8.21
N ARG A 29 -3.05 -2.02 -8.82
CA ARG A 29 -4.46 -2.25 -9.14
C ARG A 29 -5.33 -2.45 -7.90
N SER A 30 -4.79 -2.98 -6.81
CA SER A 30 -5.59 -3.29 -5.62
C SER A 30 -5.70 -2.13 -4.64
N THR A 31 -4.92 -1.05 -4.80
CA THR A 31 -4.84 0.08 -3.87
C THR A 31 -4.82 -0.41 -2.42
N SER A 32 -4.09 -1.51 -2.19
CA SER A 32 -4.07 -2.28 -0.94
C SER A 32 -5.46 -2.41 -0.32
N SER A 33 -6.36 -3.20 -0.88
CA SER A 33 -7.64 -3.55 -0.24
C SER A 33 -7.55 -4.97 0.30
N ALA A 34 -7.57 -5.11 1.62
CA ALA A 34 -7.50 -6.41 2.29
C ALA A 34 -7.95 -6.33 3.75
N ALA A 35 -8.27 -7.46 4.37
CA ALA A 35 -8.59 -7.54 5.80
C ALA A 35 -7.35 -7.54 6.71
N ILE A 36 -6.15 -7.73 6.14
CA ILE A 36 -4.88 -7.76 6.85
C ILE A 36 -4.02 -6.61 6.33
N ALA A 37 -3.38 -5.90 7.25
CA ALA A 37 -2.49 -4.81 6.91
C ALA A 37 -1.31 -5.30 6.02
N PRO A 38 -0.93 -4.55 4.98
CA PRO A 38 0.23 -4.88 4.15
C PRO A 38 1.52 -5.02 4.97
N THR A 39 2.33 -6.04 4.66
CA THR A 39 3.61 -6.28 5.35
C THR A 39 4.75 -5.43 4.78
N ALA A 40 4.69 -5.09 3.48
CA ALA A 40 5.53 -4.08 2.87
C ALA A 40 4.86 -2.72 3.06
N THR A 41 5.39 -1.91 3.98
CA THR A 41 4.85 -0.60 4.34
C THR A 41 5.75 0.52 3.85
N ALA A 42 5.13 1.68 3.61
CA ALA A 42 5.83 2.91 3.26
C ALA A 42 5.06 4.10 3.86
N PRO A 43 5.75 5.18 4.27
CA PRO A 43 5.09 6.41 4.72
C PRO A 43 4.07 6.94 3.71
N GLY A 44 2.85 7.25 4.16
CA GLY A 44 1.79 7.78 3.30
C GLY A 44 1.08 6.76 2.41
N MET A 45 1.36 5.46 2.59
CA MET A 45 0.67 4.38 1.88
C MET A 45 -0.82 4.35 2.22
N LEU A 46 -1.67 4.22 1.19
CA LEU A 46 -3.11 4.04 1.34
C LEU A 46 -3.46 2.55 1.41
N TRP A 47 -4.37 2.19 2.32
CA TRP A 47 -4.90 0.84 2.50
C TRP A 47 -6.39 0.90 2.84
N VAL A 48 -7.21 0.14 2.11
CA VAL A 48 -8.63 -0.07 2.44
C VAL A 48 -8.74 -1.31 3.32
N ASP A 49 -9.06 -1.10 4.58
CA ASP A 49 -9.32 -2.17 5.54
C ASP A 49 -10.73 -2.72 5.33
N THR A 50 -10.79 -3.95 4.80
CA THR A 50 -12.05 -4.65 4.56
C THR A 50 -12.49 -5.53 5.73
N SER A 51 -11.78 -5.50 6.87
CA SER A 51 -12.20 -6.20 8.09
C SER A 51 -13.34 -5.47 8.82
N THR A 52 -13.54 -4.18 8.52
CA THR A 52 -14.62 -3.36 9.08
C THR A 52 -15.81 -3.28 8.12
N THR A 53 -17.02 -3.14 8.66
CA THR A 53 -18.24 -2.89 7.87
C THR A 53 -18.89 -1.58 8.35
N PRO A 54 -18.89 -0.49 7.55
CA PRO A 54 -18.34 -0.38 6.20
C PRO A 54 -16.79 -0.43 6.16
N PRO A 55 -16.18 -0.83 5.02
CA PRO A 55 -14.73 -0.82 4.86
C PRO A 55 -14.16 0.59 5.09
N THR A 56 -13.02 0.68 5.78
CA THR A 56 -12.41 1.96 6.17
C THR A 56 -11.14 2.23 5.38
N LEU A 57 -11.00 3.45 4.84
CA LEU A 57 -9.77 3.88 4.18
C LEU A 57 -8.78 4.39 5.24
N LYS A 58 -7.60 3.80 5.26
CA LYS A 58 -6.50 4.11 6.19
C LYS A 58 -5.26 4.61 5.45
N ILE A 59 -4.48 5.45 6.10
CA ILE A 59 -3.20 5.97 5.64
C ILE A 59 -2.08 5.59 6.62
N ARG A 60 -0.94 5.14 6.09
CA ARG A 60 0.26 4.90 6.91
C ARG A 60 0.84 6.24 7.37
N ASN A 61 1.10 6.37 8.67
CA ASN A 61 1.68 7.58 9.22
C ASN A 61 3.08 7.87 8.64
N LEU A 62 3.54 9.11 8.78
CA LEU A 62 4.83 9.55 8.22
C LEU A 62 6.04 8.90 8.91
N ALA A 63 5.84 8.31 10.09
CA ALA A 63 6.84 7.55 10.84
C ALA A 63 6.89 6.07 10.44
N ASP A 64 6.06 5.64 9.49
CA ASP A 64 5.90 4.26 9.03
C ASP A 64 5.68 3.24 10.16
N SER A 65 4.95 3.63 11.20
CA SER A 65 4.71 2.79 12.39
C SER A 65 3.28 2.28 12.50
N ALA A 66 2.29 3.05 12.03
CA ALA A 66 0.87 2.69 12.16
C ALA A 66 0.03 3.14 10.95
N PHE A 67 -1.11 2.45 10.74
CA PHE A 67 -2.15 2.85 9.79
C PHE A 67 -3.27 3.54 10.55
N GLU A 68 -3.56 4.79 10.18
CA GLU A 68 -4.58 5.64 10.79
C GLU A 68 -5.78 5.81 9.84
N ALA A 69 -6.98 6.02 10.36
CA ALA A 69 -8.15 6.27 9.52
C ALA A 69 -8.03 7.63 8.80
N LEU A 70 -8.11 7.64 7.46
CA LEU A 70 -7.99 8.87 6.68
C LEU A 70 -9.26 9.75 6.79
N LEU A 71 -10.41 9.11 6.95
CA LEU A 71 -11.72 9.75 7.01
C LEU A 71 -12.50 9.22 8.22
N ASP A 72 -12.00 9.49 9.43
CA ASP A 72 -12.70 9.15 10.69
C ASP A 72 -13.78 10.19 11.06
N GLY A 73 -13.96 11.24 10.26
CA GLY A 73 -14.89 12.32 10.58
C GLY A 73 -14.47 13.19 11.77
N GLY A 74 -13.22 13.07 12.22
CA GLY A 74 -12.62 13.98 13.20
C GLY A 74 -12.28 15.33 12.56
N ASP A 75 -12.57 16.42 13.27
CA ASP A 75 -12.08 17.76 12.96
C ASP A 75 -10.53 17.76 13.10
N TYR A 76 -9.83 17.87 11.97
CA TYR A 76 -8.37 18.01 11.91
C TYR A 76 -7.97 19.49 11.82
#